data_AF-A0A0R0D616-F1
#
_entry.id   AF-A0A0R0D616-F1
#
_cell.length_a   1.000
_cell.length_b   1.000
_cell.length_c   1.000
_cell.angle_alpha   90.00
_cell.angle_beta   90.00
_cell.angle_gamma   90.00
#
_symmetry.space_group_name_H-M   'P 1'
#
loop_
_entity.id
_entity.type
_entity.pdbx_description
1 polymer ?
#
loop_
_entity_poly.entity_id
_entity_poly.type
_entity_poly.pdbx_seq_one_letter_code
_entity_poly.pdbx_strand_id
1 'polypeptide(L)'
;MKRYLMSLAVLATLAAATPALADTLLIDRAADKPSAALPVRGQSMQQVQSQFGSPAEQLDARGGQKRQWPTINRWVYPQFTVYFEKQKVIDVVANKAAPNEIGPKPPIR
;
A
#
# COMPACT_ATOMS: atom_id res chain seq x y z
N MET A 1 26.30 -54.70 -3.35
CA MET A 1 26.94 -53.39 -3.66
C MET A 1 26.00 -52.38 -4.33
N LYS A 2 25.22 -52.74 -5.36
CA LYS A 2 24.27 -51.83 -6.05
C LYS A 2 23.17 -51.19 -5.16
N ARG A 3 22.65 -51.93 -4.16
CA ARG A 3 21.63 -51.41 -3.21
C ARG A 3 22.20 -50.31 -2.30
N TYR A 4 23.44 -50.46 -1.84
CA TYR A 4 24.14 -49.46 -1.03
C TYR A 4 24.47 -48.19 -1.82
N LEU A 5 24.83 -48.34 -3.11
CA LEU A 5 25.01 -47.20 -4.01
C LEU A 5 23.71 -46.42 -4.22
N MET A 6 22.58 -47.12 -4.33
CA MET A 6 21.26 -46.50 -4.42
C MET A 6 20.88 -45.76 -3.12
N SER A 7 21.11 -46.36 -1.95
CA SER A 7 20.88 -45.73 -0.65
C SER A 7 21.72 -44.46 -0.45
N LEU A 8 22.99 -44.49 -0.90
CA LEU A 8 23.89 -43.35 -0.79
C LEU A 8 23.46 -42.19 -1.70
N ALA A 9 22.98 -42.50 -2.91
CA ALA A 9 22.47 -41.50 -3.85
C ALA A 9 21.18 -40.81 -3.33
N VAL A 10 20.30 -41.54 -2.67
CA VAL A 10 19.09 -40.97 -2.04
C VAL A 10 19.46 -40.06 -0.87
N LEU A 11 20.44 -40.45 -0.06
CA LEU A 11 20.88 -39.63 1.08
C LEU A 11 21.56 -38.33 0.62
N ALA A 12 22.36 -38.40 -0.45
CA ALA A 12 23.01 -37.23 -1.03
C ALA A 12 22.02 -36.22 -1.64
N THR A 13 20.94 -36.70 -2.26
CA THR A 13 19.90 -35.82 -2.84
C THR A 13 19.05 -35.14 -1.77
N LEU A 14 18.78 -35.81 -0.65
CA LEU A 14 18.07 -35.21 0.49
C LEU A 14 18.89 -34.13 1.20
N ALA A 15 20.21 -34.30 1.28
CA ALA A 15 21.12 -33.34 1.89
C ALA A 15 21.35 -32.07 1.03
N ALA A 16 21.07 -32.14 -0.27
CA ALA A 16 21.20 -31.01 -1.20
C ALA A 16 19.92 -30.15 -1.32
N ALA A 17 18.87 -30.47 -0.56
CA ALA A 17 17.64 -29.68 -0.56
C ALA A 17 17.89 -28.32 0.12
N THR A 18 17.95 -27.25 -0.66
CA THR A 18 17.97 -25.88 -0.13
C THR A 18 16.57 -25.48 0.32
N PRO A 19 16.43 -24.76 1.45
CA PRO A 19 15.15 -24.23 1.86
C PRO A 19 14.65 -23.24 0.80
N ALA A 20 13.42 -23.41 0.33
CA ALA A 20 12.76 -22.42 -0.50
C ALA A 20 12.50 -21.17 0.35
N LEU A 21 13.16 -20.06 0.02
CA LEU A 21 12.84 -18.75 0.58
C LEU A 21 11.56 -18.27 -0.11
N ALA A 22 10.44 -18.32 0.61
CA ALA A 22 9.19 -17.74 0.15
C ALA A 22 9.11 -16.28 0.59
N ASP A 23 8.79 -15.39 -0.34
CA ASP A 23 8.48 -14.00 -0.02
C ASP A 23 7.15 -13.95 0.73
N THR A 24 7.16 -13.40 1.95
CA THR A 24 5.91 -13.11 2.67
C THR A 24 5.36 -11.78 2.19
N LEU A 25 4.34 -11.83 1.32
CA LEU A 25 3.62 -10.63 0.89
C LEU A 25 2.75 -10.12 2.04
N LEU A 26 2.94 -8.87 2.46
CA LEU A 26 2.10 -8.16 3.44
C LEU A 26 0.73 -7.80 2.85
N ILE A 27 -0.03 -8.79 2.38
CA ILE A 27 -1.39 -8.60 1.85
C ILE A 27 -2.36 -8.25 2.99
N ASP A 28 -2.09 -8.74 4.20
CA ASP A 28 -2.97 -8.56 5.36
C ASP A 28 -3.08 -7.09 5.81
N ARG A 29 -2.09 -6.23 5.57
CA ARG A 29 -2.20 -4.81 5.96
C ARG A 29 -3.20 -4.03 5.10
N ALA A 30 -3.36 -4.38 3.82
CA ALA A 30 -4.38 -3.72 3.00
C ALA A 30 -5.80 -4.07 3.47
N ALA A 31 -5.96 -5.21 4.16
CA ALA A 31 -7.21 -5.63 4.80
C ALA A 31 -7.34 -5.12 6.25
N ASP A 32 -6.22 -4.88 6.95
CA ASP A 32 -6.20 -4.22 8.25
C ASP A 32 -6.65 -2.77 8.08
N LYS A 33 -7.94 -2.57 8.34
CA LYS A 33 -8.54 -1.25 8.46
C LYS A 33 -7.62 -0.38 9.32
N PRO A 34 -7.25 0.82 8.87
CA PRO A 34 -6.50 1.74 9.70
C PRO A 34 -7.26 1.89 11.02
N SER A 35 -6.54 1.69 12.12
CA SER A 35 -7.10 1.76 13.49
C SER A 35 -7.66 3.16 13.80
N ALA A 36 -7.28 4.16 13.01
CA ALA A 36 -7.81 5.51 13.06
C ALA A 36 -9.03 5.68 12.13
N ALA A 37 -10.03 6.44 12.59
CA ALA A 37 -11.12 6.90 11.73
C ALA A 37 -10.52 7.58 10.48
N LEU A 38 -11.00 7.22 9.30
CA LEU A 38 -10.61 7.89 8.05
C LEU A 38 -11.73 8.81 7.57
N PRO A 39 -11.39 9.88 6.84
CA PRO A 39 -12.36 10.64 6.06
C PRO A 39 -13.15 9.72 5.13
N VAL A 40 -14.46 9.90 5.07
CA VAL A 40 -15.32 9.16 4.15
C VAL A 40 -15.45 9.91 2.84
N ARG A 41 -15.52 9.18 1.73
CA ARG A 41 -15.78 9.74 0.39
C ARG A 41 -17.01 10.66 0.41
N GLY A 42 -16.90 11.84 -0.20
CA GLY A 42 -17.95 12.86 -0.23
C GLY A 42 -17.98 13.84 0.96
N GLN A 43 -17.16 13.65 2.00
CA GLN A 43 -16.94 14.69 3.02
C GLN A 43 -16.34 15.94 2.39
N SER A 44 -16.64 17.13 2.94
CA SER A 44 -16.01 18.37 2.51
C SER A 44 -14.63 18.57 3.14
N MET A 45 -13.77 19.36 2.49
CA MET A 45 -12.48 19.77 3.08
C MET A 45 -12.63 20.34 4.48
N GLN A 46 -13.66 21.16 4.72
CA GLN A 46 -13.95 21.74 6.04
C GLN A 46 -14.33 20.67 7.07
N GLN A 47 -15.13 19.68 6.67
CA GLN A 47 -15.49 18.55 7.54
C GLN A 47 -14.24 17.74 7.91
N VAL A 48 -13.39 17.44 6.93
CA VAL A 48 -12.11 16.74 7.17
C VAL A 48 -11.23 17.56 8.11
N GLN A 49 -11.05 18.85 7.86
CA GLN A 49 -10.23 19.69 8.73
C GLN A 49 -10.81 19.82 10.14
N SER A 50 -12.14 19.82 10.29
CA SER A 50 -12.79 19.88 11.61
C SER A 50 -12.61 18.58 12.43
N GLN A 51 -12.55 17.43 11.76
CA GLN A 51 -12.44 16.12 12.41
C GLN A 51 -10.99 15.71 12.65
N PHE A 52 -10.09 16.05 11.72
CA PHE A 52 -8.70 15.59 11.70
C PHE A 52 -7.68 16.70 11.98
N GLY A 53 -8.14 17.95 12.09
CA GLY A 53 -7.27 19.11 12.20
C GLY A 53 -6.65 19.54 10.88
N SER A 54 -5.72 20.49 10.96
CA SER A 54 -4.97 20.96 9.79
C SER A 54 -4.04 19.86 9.26
N PRO A 55 -3.93 19.72 7.92
CA PRO A 55 -3.01 18.75 7.33
C PRO A 55 -1.56 19.11 7.62
N ALA A 56 -0.69 18.10 7.69
CA ALA A 56 0.75 18.28 7.86
C ALA A 56 1.38 18.93 6.62
N GLU A 57 0.89 18.58 5.43
CA GLU A 57 1.34 19.16 4.18
C GLU A 57 0.16 19.24 3.19
N GLN A 58 0.09 20.34 2.43
CA GLN A 58 -0.80 20.47 1.29
C GLN A 58 0.03 20.42 0.02
N LEU A 59 -0.03 19.30 -0.69
CA LEU A 59 0.71 19.12 -1.93
C LEU A 59 0.09 19.93 -3.05
N ASP A 60 0.91 20.30 -4.04
CA ASP A 60 0.46 20.98 -5.24
C ASP A 60 -0.73 20.26 -5.88
N ALA A 61 -1.76 21.03 -6.21
CA ALA A 61 -2.89 20.53 -6.95
C ALA A 61 -2.45 20.01 -8.33
N ARG A 62 -3.06 18.92 -8.78
CA ARG A 62 -2.78 18.31 -10.10
C ARG A 62 -4.05 18.22 -10.93
N GLY A 63 -3.92 18.22 -12.25
CA GLY A 63 -5.08 18.32 -13.14
C GLY A 63 -5.45 19.78 -13.42
N GLY A 64 -6.64 20.00 -13.97
CA GLY A 64 -7.17 21.32 -14.30
C GLY A 64 -6.79 21.86 -15.68
N GLN A 65 -5.88 21.19 -16.43
CA GLN A 65 -5.46 21.66 -17.75
C GLN A 65 -6.54 21.50 -18.83
N LYS A 66 -7.50 20.60 -18.61
CA LYS A 66 -8.64 20.37 -19.50
C LYS A 66 -9.90 20.21 -18.66
N ARG A 67 -11.06 20.54 -19.23
CA ARG A 67 -12.36 20.35 -18.56
C ARG A 67 -12.57 18.91 -18.07
N GLN A 68 -12.07 17.93 -18.82
CA GLN A 68 -12.15 16.50 -18.48
C GLN A 68 -11.14 16.04 -17.42
N TRP A 69 -10.19 16.90 -17.04
CA TRP A 69 -9.16 16.61 -16.03
C TRP A 69 -9.43 17.47 -14.80
N PRO A 70 -10.27 17.00 -13.87
CA PRO A 70 -10.58 17.78 -12.69
C PRO A 70 -9.32 18.08 -11.88
N THR A 71 -9.30 19.24 -11.23
CA THR A 71 -8.25 19.60 -10.29
C THR A 71 -8.37 18.77 -9.02
N ILE A 72 -7.31 18.05 -8.68
CA ILE A 72 -7.20 17.20 -7.50
C ILE A 72 -6.27 17.87 -6.50
N ASN A 73 -6.84 18.24 -5.35
CA ASN A 73 -6.10 18.74 -4.19
C ASN A 73 -5.71 17.55 -3.30
N ARG A 74 -4.54 17.62 -2.68
CA ARG A 74 -3.98 16.50 -1.91
C ARG A 74 -3.45 16.99 -0.58
N TRP A 75 -4.01 16.48 0.50
CA TRP A 75 -3.61 16.82 1.86
C TRP A 75 -3.02 15.61 2.55
N VAL A 76 -1.83 15.78 3.11
CA VAL A 76 -1.09 14.75 3.82
C VAL A 76 -1.36 14.91 5.31
N TYR A 77 -1.83 13.84 5.93
CA TYR A 77 -1.87 13.64 7.37
C TYR A 77 -0.79 12.61 7.74
N PRO A 78 -0.40 12.49 9.03
CA PRO A 78 0.65 11.56 9.42
C PRO A 78 0.39 10.11 8.99
N GLN A 79 -0.86 9.65 9.05
CA GLN A 79 -1.23 8.26 8.77
C GLN A 79 -1.80 8.01 7.37
N PHE A 80 -2.28 9.05 6.69
CA PHE A 80 -2.95 8.90 5.40
C PHE A 80 -2.86 10.19 4.57
N THR A 81 -3.08 10.06 3.27
CA THR A 81 -3.22 11.16 2.32
C THR A 81 -4.65 11.18 1.78
N VAL A 82 -5.31 12.34 1.85
CA VAL A 82 -6.67 12.56 1.35
C VAL A 82 -6.60 13.27 0.01
N TYR A 83 -7.35 12.75 -0.96
CA TYR A 83 -7.49 13.32 -2.28
C TYR A 83 -8.87 13.96 -2.40
N PHE A 84 -8.90 15.21 -2.86
CA PHE A 84 -10.13 15.96 -3.05
C PHE A 84 -10.28 16.37 -4.50
N GLU A 85 -11.47 16.18 -5.05
CA GLU A 85 -11.90 16.89 -6.24
C GLU A 85 -12.72 18.11 -5.81
N LYS A 86 -12.34 19.30 -6.30
CA LYS A 86 -12.90 20.57 -5.85
C LYS A 86 -12.72 20.72 -4.32
N GLN A 87 -13.77 20.41 -3.56
CA GLN A 87 -13.80 20.48 -2.09
C GLN A 87 -14.29 19.19 -1.45
N LYS A 88 -14.37 18.08 -2.20
CA LYS A 88 -14.98 16.83 -1.77
C LYS A 88 -13.99 15.68 -1.81
N VAL A 89 -13.96 14.87 -0.76
CA VAL A 89 -13.11 13.68 -0.69
C VAL A 89 -13.50 12.72 -1.80
N ILE A 90 -12.52 12.36 -2.63
CA ILE A 90 -12.69 11.33 -3.66
C ILE A 90 -12.01 10.02 -3.29
N ASP A 91 -10.91 10.08 -2.55
CA ASP A 91 -10.13 8.92 -2.14
C ASP A 91 -9.26 9.21 -0.91
N VAL A 92 -8.91 8.17 -0.16
CA VAL A 92 -8.03 8.22 1.01
C VAL A 92 -7.06 7.05 0.94
N VAL A 93 -5.76 7.35 0.96
CA VAL A 93 -4.69 6.35 0.84
C VAL A 93 -3.91 6.33 2.14
N ALA A 94 -3.73 5.16 2.74
CA ALA A 94 -2.87 5.00 3.91
C ALA A 94 -1.40 5.27 3.53
N ASN A 95 -0.68 6.01 4.38
CA ASN A 95 0.74 6.24 4.18
C ASN A 95 1.52 4.96 4.52
N LYS A 96 2.70 4.78 3.91
CA LYS A 96 3.58 3.65 4.22
C LYS A 96 3.97 3.66 5.70
N ALA A 97 3.86 2.51 6.35
CA ALA A 97 4.19 2.35 7.77
C ALA A 97 5.73 2.32 7.99
N ALA A 98 6.49 1.89 6.99
CA ALA A 98 7.95 1.87 7.03
C ALA A 98 8.57 2.21 5.67
N PRO A 99 9.77 2.83 5.62
CA PRO A 99 10.44 3.19 4.36
C PRO A 99 10.71 2.00 3.43
N ASN A 100 10.87 0.80 3.99
CA ASN A 100 11.12 -0.44 3.26
C ASN A 100 9.83 -1.22 2.91
N GLU A 101 8.64 -0.65 3.14
CA GLU A 101 7.39 -1.29 2.76
C GLU A 101 7.21 -1.30 1.24
N ILE A 102 7.27 -2.50 0.66
CA ILE A 102 7.00 -2.75 -0.76
C ILE A 102 5.49 -3.00 -0.88
N GLY A 103 4.78 -2.03 -1.48
CA GLY A 103 3.36 -2.17 -1.78
C GLY A 103 3.10 -3.27 -2.81
N PRO A 104 1.82 -3.60 -3.09
CA PRO A 104 1.48 -4.63 -4.05
C PRO A 104 2.16 -4.39 -5.39
N LYS A 105 2.76 -5.45 -5.96
CA LYS A 105 3.47 -5.40 -7.24
C LYS A 105 2.54 -4.78 -8.30
N PRO A 106 2.95 -3.72 -9.00
CA PRO A 106 2.10 -3.11 -10.02
C PRO A 106 1.74 -4.14 -11.10
N PRO A 107 0.53 -4.06 -11.69
CA PRO A 107 0.11 -4.98 -12.72
C PRO A 107 1.08 -4.91 -13.90
N ILE A 108 1.50 -6.09 -14.37
CA ILE A 108 2.34 -6.26 -15.55
C ILE A 108 1.48 -5.85 -16.76
N ARG A 109 1.90 -4.83 -17.52
CA ARG A 109 1.23 -4.44 -18.77
C ARG A 109 1.67 -5.33 -19.91
#